data_AF-A0A946B085-F1
#
_entry.id   AF-A0A946B085-F1
#
_cell.length_a   1.000
_cell.length_b   1.000
_cell.length_c   1.000
_cell.angle_alpha   90.00
_cell.angle_beta   90.00
_cell.angle_gamma   90.00
#
_symmetry.space_group_name_H-M   'P 1'
#
loop_
_entity.id
_entity.type
_entity.pdbx_description
1 polymer ?
#
loop_
_entity_poly.entity_id
_entity_poly.type
_entity_poly.pdbx_seq_one_letter_code
_entity_poly.pdbx_strand_id
1 'polypeptide(L)'
;IDPVLAVPGVRDALANASAPVIAVSPIVAGDAIKGPTAKLFREMGTEPSVQAVAARYKDIVDLMIIDEQDAPAAAEVEALGLSVATAQTVMRTLEDKTMLAEIALKGPVPAS
;
A
#
# COMPACT_ATOMS: atom_id res chain seq x y z
N ILE A 1 -0.98 -8.80 4.22
CA ILE A 1 0.34 -9.21 4.79
C ILE A 1 0.28 -9.56 6.28
N ASP A 2 -0.90 -9.50 6.91
CA ASP A 2 -1.05 -9.58 8.37
C ASP A 2 -0.43 -10.82 9.04
N PRO A 3 -0.51 -12.04 8.48
CA PRO A 3 0.15 -13.19 9.11
C PRO A 3 1.66 -13.02 9.28
N VAL A 4 2.33 -12.32 8.36
CA VAL A 4 3.76 -12.01 8.45
C VAL A 4 4.01 -10.97 9.55
N LEU A 5 3.17 -9.93 9.62
CA LEU A 5 3.27 -8.89 10.64
C LEU A 5 2.94 -9.40 12.06
N ALA A 6 2.18 -10.48 12.17
CA ALA A 6 1.83 -11.11 13.45
C ALA A 6 2.99 -11.94 14.05
N VAL A 7 4.03 -12.22 13.27
CA VAL A 7 5.25 -12.86 13.79
C VAL A 7 5.96 -11.89 14.75
N PRO A 8 6.29 -12.31 15.98
CA PRO A 8 6.90 -11.43 16.97
C PRO A 8 8.16 -10.71 16.44
N GLY A 9 8.22 -9.39 16.65
CA GLY A 9 9.35 -8.55 16.26
C GLY A 9 9.34 -8.05 14.80
N VAL A 10 8.51 -8.61 13.90
CA VAL A 10 8.49 -8.18 12.49
C VAL A 10 7.98 -6.75 12.33
N ARG A 11 6.86 -6.40 12.99
CA ARG A 11 6.29 -5.05 12.92
C ARG A 11 7.25 -4.01 13.47
N ASP A 12 7.87 -4.28 14.62
CA ASP A 12 8.84 -3.38 15.25
C ASP A 12 10.09 -3.21 14.37
N ALA A 13 10.55 -4.27 13.71
CA ALA A 13 11.68 -4.19 12.78
C ALA A 13 11.38 -3.29 11.57
N LEU A 14 10.14 -3.32 11.05
CA LEU A 14 9.71 -2.41 9.98
C LEU A 14 9.58 -0.96 10.47
N ALA A 15 8.97 -0.75 11.64
CA ALA A 15 8.80 0.58 12.23
C ALA A 15 10.13 1.29 12.54
N ASN A 16 11.19 0.52 12.80
CA ASN A 16 12.54 1.05 13.10
C ASN A 16 13.53 0.88 11.92
N ALA A 17 13.04 0.54 10.73
CA ALA A 17 13.90 0.36 9.56
C ALA A 17 14.56 1.70 9.17
N SER A 18 15.85 1.67 8.83
CA SER A 18 16.55 2.82 8.25
C SER A 18 16.26 3.01 6.76
N ALA A 19 15.70 1.99 6.12
CA ALA A 19 15.26 2.04 4.74
C ALA A 19 13.76 2.34 4.67
N PRO A 20 13.29 3.07 3.65
CA PRO A 20 11.87 3.31 3.43
C PRO A 20 11.05 2.04 3.35
N VAL A 21 9.91 2.01 4.04
CA VAL A 21 8.92 0.95 3.92
C VAL A 21 7.82 1.38 2.96
N ILE A 22 7.72 0.65 1.85
CA ILE A 22 6.83 0.98 0.74
C ILE A 22 5.76 -0.09 0.64
N ALA A 23 4.50 0.34 0.57
CA ALA A 23 3.36 -0.53 0.33
C ALA A 23 2.76 -0.28 -1.06
N VAL A 24 2.30 -1.34 -1.71
CA VAL A 24 1.45 -1.26 -2.91
C VAL A 24 0.05 -1.65 -2.51
N SER A 25 -0.92 -0.77 -2.77
CA SER A 25 -2.33 -1.03 -2.52
C SER A 25 -2.82 -2.22 -3.37
N PRO A 26 -3.58 -3.17 -2.80
CA PRO A 26 -4.27 -4.21 -3.56
C PRO A 26 -5.61 -3.75 -4.16
N ILE A 27 -6.01 -2.51 -3.90
CA ILE A 27 -7.25 -1.89 -4.38
C ILE A 27 -7.02 -1.27 -5.75
N VAL A 28 -7.95 -1.52 -6.66
CA VAL A 28 -8.05 -0.92 -7.98
C VAL A 28 -9.49 -0.55 -8.27
N ALA A 29 -9.72 0.73 -8.61
CA ALA A 29 -11.04 1.28 -8.90
C ALA A 29 -12.05 1.01 -7.75
N GLY A 30 -11.59 1.18 -6.51
CA GLY A 30 -12.39 1.01 -5.30
C GLY A 30 -12.69 -0.43 -4.89
N ASP A 31 -12.14 -1.46 -5.55
CA ASP A 31 -12.28 -2.85 -5.10
C ASP A 31 -10.93 -3.60 -5.14
N ALA A 32 -10.80 -4.65 -4.34
CA ALA A 32 -9.59 -5.48 -4.33
C ALA A 32 -9.56 -6.41 -5.55
N ILE A 33 -8.49 -6.36 -6.35
CA ILE A 33 -8.40 -7.12 -7.62
C ILE A 33 -8.55 -8.63 -7.42
N LYS A 34 -7.85 -9.20 -6.44
CA LYS A 34 -7.75 -10.65 -6.22
C LYS A 34 -7.47 -10.98 -4.75
N GLY A 35 -7.86 -12.19 -4.35
CA GLY A 35 -7.40 -12.83 -3.13
C GLY A 35 -8.26 -12.53 -1.89
N PRO A 36 -7.78 -12.92 -0.70
CA PRO A 36 -8.56 -12.84 0.52
C PRO A 36 -8.81 -11.39 0.98
N THR A 37 -8.14 -10.38 0.42
CA THR A 37 -8.28 -8.98 0.85
C THR A 37 -9.73 -8.48 0.76
N ALA A 38 -10.41 -8.67 -0.38
CA ALA A 38 -11.82 -8.28 -0.54
C ALA A 38 -12.72 -9.00 0.48
N LYS A 39 -12.43 -10.28 0.72
CA LYS A 39 -13.17 -11.11 1.66
C LYS A 39 -12.92 -10.70 3.12
N LEU A 40 -11.67 -10.45 3.50
CA LEU A 40 -11.25 -10.04 4.84
C LEU A 40 -11.86 -8.69 5.23
N PHE A 41 -11.82 -7.70 4.34
CA PHE A 41 -12.42 -6.39 4.61
C PHE A 41 -13.94 -6.51 4.83
N ARG A 42 -14.63 -7.25 3.94
CA ARG A 42 -16.07 -7.53 4.10
C ARG A 42 -16.38 -8.31 5.39
N GLU A 43 -15.58 -9.31 5.75
CA GLU A 43 -15.73 -10.07 7.00
C GLU A 43 -15.46 -9.23 8.25
N MET A 44 -14.62 -8.21 8.14
CA MET A 44 -14.34 -7.23 9.21
C MET A 44 -15.36 -6.08 9.27
N GLY A 45 -16.35 -6.05 8.36
CA GLY A 45 -17.38 -5.01 8.32
C GLY A 45 -16.90 -3.65 7.77
N THR A 46 -15.78 -3.64 7.05
CA THR A 46 -15.22 -2.41 6.44
C THR A 46 -15.19 -2.57 4.93
N GLU A 47 -15.67 -1.57 4.18
CA GLU A 47 -15.54 -1.60 2.72
C GLU A 47 -14.06 -1.45 2.32
N PRO A 48 -13.56 -2.32 1.42
CA PRO A 48 -12.20 -2.24 0.94
C PRO A 48 -12.01 -0.91 0.20
N SER A 49 -11.01 -0.14 0.63
CA SER A 49 -10.64 1.13 0.01
C SER A 49 -9.15 1.38 0.21
N VAL A 50 -8.56 2.23 -0.63
CA VAL A 50 -7.16 2.63 -0.50
C VAL A 50 -6.89 3.23 0.88
N GLN A 51 -7.81 4.07 1.36
CA GLN A 51 -7.78 4.72 2.65
C GLN A 51 -7.81 3.70 3.80
N ALA A 52 -8.67 2.66 3.70
CA ALA A 52 -8.73 1.62 4.71
C ALA A 52 -7.44 0.79 4.77
N VAL A 53 -6.81 0.52 3.62
CA VAL A 53 -5.50 -0.15 3.55
C VAL A 53 -4.41 0.75 4.14
N ALA A 54 -4.36 2.03 3.76
CA ALA A 54 -3.41 3.00 4.27
C ALA A 54 -3.52 3.16 5.79
N ALA A 55 -4.73 3.35 6.32
CA ALA A 55 -4.96 3.49 7.74
C ALA A 55 -4.51 2.26 8.55
N ARG A 56 -4.58 1.06 7.98
CA ARG A 56 -4.15 -0.20 8.63
C ARG A 56 -2.63 -0.30 8.80
N TYR A 57 -1.87 0.32 7.90
CA TYR A 57 -0.41 0.18 7.84
C TYR A 57 0.35 1.50 8.03
N LYS A 58 -0.34 2.60 8.36
CA LYS A 58 0.25 3.95 8.45
C LYS A 58 1.36 4.12 9.49
N ASP A 59 1.46 3.21 10.45
CA ASP A 59 2.48 3.21 11.50
C ASP A 59 3.79 2.54 11.07
N ILE A 60 3.80 1.88 9.91
CA ILE A 60 4.97 1.17 9.39
C ILE A 60 5.26 1.46 7.92
N VAL A 61 4.44 2.25 7.23
CA VAL A 61 4.60 2.58 5.80
C VAL A 61 4.97 4.05 5.68
N ASP A 62 5.94 4.36 4.84
CA ASP A 62 6.32 5.73 4.51
C ASP A 62 5.69 6.20 3.19
N LEU A 63 5.60 5.28 2.22
CA LEU A 63 5.04 5.52 0.88
C LEU A 63 3.98 4.48 0.54
N MET A 64 2.79 4.96 0.18
CA MET A 64 1.72 4.14 -0.40
C MET A 64 1.66 4.34 -1.92
N ILE A 65 1.86 3.26 -2.68
CA ILE A 65 1.62 3.23 -4.12
C ILE A 65 0.18 2.77 -4.35
N ILE A 66 -0.58 3.59 -5.09
CA ILE A 66 -1.99 3.36 -5.39
C ILE A 66 -2.19 3.24 -6.89
N ASP A 67 -3.27 2.58 -7.32
CA ASP A 67 -3.57 2.48 -8.75
C ASP A 67 -3.95 3.84 -9.32
N GLU A 68 -3.62 4.07 -10.59
CA GLU A 68 -4.02 5.29 -11.31
C GLU A 68 -5.53 5.52 -11.28
N GLN A 69 -6.32 4.46 -11.26
CA GLN A 69 -7.78 4.56 -11.16
C GLN A 69 -8.26 5.04 -9.78
N ASP A 70 -7.41 4.93 -8.76
CA ASP A 70 -7.69 5.41 -7.40
C ASP A 70 -6.96 6.72 -7.07
N ALA A 71 -6.34 7.38 -8.06
CA ALA A 71 -5.68 8.68 -7.89
C ALA A 71 -6.53 9.73 -7.13
N PRO A 72 -7.87 9.81 -7.29
CA PRO A 72 -8.69 10.72 -6.49
C PRO A 72 -8.61 10.51 -4.97
N ALA A 73 -8.22 9.32 -4.50
CA ALA A 73 -8.05 9.01 -3.08
C ALA A 73 -6.70 9.49 -2.49
N ALA A 74 -5.77 9.96 -3.33
CA ALA A 74 -4.41 10.32 -2.91
C ALA A 74 -4.39 11.34 -1.76
N ALA A 75 -5.16 12.42 -1.87
CA ALA A 75 -5.19 13.49 -0.86
C ALA A 75 -5.68 12.99 0.51
N GLU A 76 -6.60 12.02 0.54
CA GLU A 76 -7.08 11.43 1.79
C GLU A 76 -6.04 10.52 2.43
N VAL A 77 -5.24 9.81 1.61
CA VAL A 77 -4.11 9.01 2.09
C VAL A 77 -2.99 9.90 2.60
N GLU A 78 -2.68 11.00 1.92
CA GLU A 78 -1.70 11.99 2.36
C GLU A 78 -2.11 12.62 3.69
N ALA A 79 -3.41 12.87 3.91
CA ALA A 79 -3.94 13.35 5.18
C ALA A 79 -3.71 12.37 6.35
N LEU A 80 -3.39 11.10 6.09
CA LEU A 80 -2.96 10.13 7.10
C LEU A 80 -1.47 10.24 7.48
N GLY A 81 -0.72 11.14 6.83
CA GLY A 81 0.71 11.35 7.05
C GLY A 81 1.63 10.53 6.15
N LEU A 82 1.09 9.92 5.09
CA LEU A 82 1.83 9.07 4.16
C LEU A 82 2.20 9.84 2.89
N SER A 83 3.36 9.54 2.32
CA SER A 83 3.61 9.91 0.92
C SER A 83 2.82 8.99 -0.01
N VAL A 84 2.43 9.51 -1.17
CA VAL A 84 1.63 8.76 -2.15
C VAL A 84 2.26 8.85 -3.53
N ALA A 85 2.27 7.72 -4.24
CA ALA A 85 2.56 7.65 -5.66
C ALA A 85 1.45 6.89 -6.39
N THR A 86 1.14 7.30 -7.61
CA THR A 86 0.18 6.60 -8.48
C THR A 86 0.92 5.80 -9.54
N ALA A 87 0.45 4.59 -9.83
CA ALA A 87 1.02 3.73 -10.86
C ALA A 87 -0.02 2.74 -11.41
N GLN A 88 0.22 2.15 -12.58
CA GLN A 88 -0.47 0.92 -12.96
C GLN A 88 -0.04 -0.22 -12.02
N THR A 89 -0.95 -0.70 -11.16
CA THR A 89 -0.63 -1.74 -10.16
C THR A 89 -1.00 -3.16 -10.62
N VAL A 90 -1.80 -3.28 -11.69
CA VAL A 90 -2.16 -4.57 -12.30
C VAL A 90 -0.97 -5.10 -13.11
N MET A 91 -0.22 -6.04 -12.52
CA MET A 91 0.95 -6.66 -13.14
C MET A 91 0.58 -7.94 -13.94
N ARG A 92 0.40 -7.81 -15.26
CA ARG A 92 0.12 -8.93 -16.18
C ARG A 92 1.38 -9.48 -16.82
N THR A 93 2.38 -8.63 -17.03
CA THR A 93 3.64 -8.98 -17.69
C THR A 93 4.84 -8.81 -16.74
N LEU A 94 6.04 -9.22 -17.19
CA LEU A 94 7.28 -8.90 -16.48
C LEU A 94 7.59 -7.40 -16.56
N GLU A 95 7.27 -6.76 -17.68
CA GLU A 95 7.46 -5.33 -17.88
C GLU A 95 6.66 -4.51 -16.87
N ASP A 96 5.40 -4.88 -16.64
CA ASP A 96 4.54 -4.25 -15.62
C ASP A 96 5.17 -4.33 -14.22
N LYS A 97 5.77 -5.49 -13.88
CA LYS A 97 6.44 -5.70 -12.58
C LYS A 97 7.68 -4.82 -12.45
N THR A 98 8.48 -4.75 -13.51
CA THR A 98 9.70 -3.93 -13.54
C THR A 98 9.36 -2.45 -13.40
N MET A 99 8.37 -1.97 -14.15
CA MET A 99 7.91 -0.59 -14.08
C MET A 99 7.43 -0.21 -12.68
N LEU A 100 6.60 -1.05 -12.07
CA LEU A 100 6.13 -0.81 -10.70
C LEU A 100 7.28 -0.83 -9.67
N ALA A 101 8.24 -1.73 -9.83
CA ALA A 101 9.43 -1.78 -8.98
C ALA A 101 10.30 -0.52 -9.13
N GLU A 102 10.46 0.00 -10.35
CA GLU A 102 11.18 1.26 -10.57
C GLU A 102 10.48 2.45 -9.90
N ILE A 103 9.15 2.49 -9.96
CA ILE A 103 8.36 3.52 -9.27
C ILE A 103 8.56 3.42 -7.76
N ALA A 104 8.57 2.22 -7.19
CA ALA A 104 8.85 2.03 -5.77
C ALA A 104 10.26 2.52 -5.39
N LEU A 105 11.27 2.25 -6.22
CA LEU A 105 12.64 2.67 -5.94
C LEU A 105 12.87 4.19 -6.10
N LYS A 106 12.08 4.86 -6.95
CA LYS A 106 12.21 6.29 -7.28
C LYS A 106 11.15 7.16 -6.60
N GLY A 107 10.20 6.55 -5.90
CA GLY A 107 9.05 7.22 -5.32
C GLY A 107 9.43 8.25 -4.26
N PRO A 108 8.57 9.25 -4.02
CA PRO A 108 8.83 10.25 -3.00
C PRO A 108 8.75 9.58 -1.63
N VAL A 109 9.87 9.49 -0.94
CA VAL A 109 9.90 9.12 0.47
C VAL A 109 10.39 10.34 1.26
N PRO A 110 9.72 10.72 2.36
CA PRO A 110 10.22 11.76 3.24
C PRO A 110 11.65 11.43 3.70
N ALA A 111 12.53 12.42 3.71
CA ALA A 111 13.81 12.27 4.38
C ALA A 111 13.55 12.12 5.89
N SER A 112 14.10 11.06 6.48
CA SER A 112 14.06 10.76 7.92
C SER A 112 14.67 11.88 8.76
#